data_AF-A0AAV1LAD2-F1
#
_entry.id   AF-A0AAV1LAD2-F1
#
_cell.length_a   1.000
_cell.length_b   1.000
_cell.length_c   1.000
_cell.angle_alpha   90.00
_cell.angle_beta   90.00
_cell.angle_gamma   90.00
#
_symmetry.space_group_name_H-M   'P 1'
#
loop_
_entity.id
_entity.type
_entity.pdbx_description
1 polymer ?
#
loop_
_entity_poly.entity_id
_entity_poly.type
_entity_poly.pdbx_seq_one_letter_code
_entity_poly.pdbx_strand_id
1 'polypeptide(L)'
;MDNNPYHSVRVEKIPTTSWNKQQIIDWLQSKRKSMDMTYLKKELLMKVAEIAPQYNKYLIDETAKCNGITILRLPPYHCKLNPIELVWAQIKNYVGANNSTFKMSDIKKLLHDAIALIGANRWKKCCDHVIRKENTMWNLDDIMELAEQNSFIINVTGESSDTD
;
A
#
# COMPACT_ATOMS: atom_id res chain seq x y z
N MET A 1 -3.00 2.75 6.55
CA MET A 1 -3.93 3.25 5.52
C MET A 1 -4.00 2.23 4.41
N ASP A 2 -5.20 1.77 4.11
CA ASP A 2 -5.46 0.86 2.98
C ASP A 2 -5.33 1.59 1.63
N ASN A 3 -5.36 0.83 0.55
CA ASN A 3 -5.17 1.36 -0.81
C ASN A 3 -6.50 1.73 -1.50
N ASN A 4 -7.50 2.18 -0.74
CA ASN A 4 -8.74 2.65 -1.31
C ASN A 4 -8.48 3.87 -2.23
N PRO A 5 -9.06 3.93 -3.44
CA PRO A 5 -8.88 5.07 -4.35
C PRO A 5 -9.05 6.46 -3.71
N TYR A 6 -9.99 6.60 -2.76
CA TYR A 6 -10.19 7.86 -2.03
C TYR A 6 -8.97 8.27 -1.20
N HIS A 7 -8.20 7.29 -0.73
CA HIS A 7 -7.01 7.52 0.08
C HIS A 7 -5.76 7.76 -0.77
N SER A 8 -5.82 7.45 -2.06
CA SER A 8 -4.70 7.54 -3.02
C SER A 8 -4.88 8.69 -4.01
N VAL A 9 -5.68 9.69 -3.67
CA VAL A 9 -5.83 10.93 -4.45
C VAL A 9 -4.51 11.71 -4.40
N ARG A 10 -3.98 12.02 -5.59
CA ARG A 10 -2.73 12.77 -5.72
C ARG A 10 -2.97 14.28 -5.55
N VAL A 11 -2.00 14.98 -4.98
CA VAL A 11 -2.00 16.44 -4.90
C VAL A 11 -2.00 17.07 -6.29
N GLU A 12 -1.22 16.49 -7.20
CA GLU A 12 -1.15 16.92 -8.59
C GLU A 12 -1.17 15.73 -9.54
N LYS A 13 -1.62 15.97 -10.78
CA LYS A 13 -1.57 14.96 -11.84
C LYS A 13 -0.18 14.96 -12.44
N ILE A 14 0.42 13.76 -12.51
CA ILE A 14 1.71 13.54 -13.17
C ILE A 14 1.42 13.23 -14.64
N PRO A 15 2.17 13.80 -15.59
CA PRO A 15 1.98 13.52 -17.00
C PRO A 15 2.13 12.03 -17.32
N THR A 16 1.26 11.54 -18.21
CA THR A 16 1.25 10.16 -18.68
C THR A 16 1.33 10.12 -20.21
N THR A 17 1.38 8.92 -20.78
CA THR A 17 1.37 8.73 -22.25
C THR A 17 0.14 9.31 -22.93
N SER A 18 -0.98 9.51 -22.21
CA SER A 18 -2.19 10.13 -22.76
C SER A 18 -2.11 11.67 -22.87
N TRP A 19 -1.16 12.32 -22.20
CA TRP A 19 -0.99 13.77 -22.27
C TRP A 19 -0.41 14.17 -23.64
N ASN A 20 -0.81 15.34 -24.13
CA ASN A 20 -0.18 15.87 -25.34
C ASN A 20 1.24 16.38 -25.02
N LYS A 21 2.06 16.56 -26.07
CA LYS A 21 3.48 16.91 -25.91
C LYS A 21 3.66 18.25 -25.19
N GLN A 22 2.83 19.24 -25.51
CA GLN A 22 2.88 20.57 -24.89
C GLN A 22 2.57 20.50 -23.39
N GLN A 23 1.53 19.77 -22.99
CA GLN A 23 1.17 19.58 -21.58
C GLN A 23 2.30 18.94 -20.76
N ILE A 24 3.04 18.00 -21.36
CA ILE A 24 4.20 17.38 -20.70
C ILE A 24 5.32 18.42 -20.51
N ILE A 25 5.58 19.25 -21.52
CA ILE A 25 6.56 20.34 -21.46
C ILE A 25 6.16 21.36 -20.40
N ASP A 26 4.90 21.82 -20.41
CA ASP A 26 4.38 22.81 -19.45
C ASP A 26 4.54 22.30 -18.01
N TRP A 27 4.24 21.01 -17.77
CA TRP A 27 4.44 20.41 -16.47
C TRP A 27 5.92 20.38 -16.07
N LEU A 28 6.82 19.97 -16.95
CA LEU A 28 8.27 19.97 -16.68
C LEU A 28 8.81 21.38 -16.41
N GLN A 29 8.36 22.38 -17.17
CA GLN A 29 8.72 23.78 -16.99
C GLN A 29 8.20 24.33 -15.64
N SER A 30 7.00 23.93 -15.20
CA SER A 30 6.49 24.27 -13.86
C SER A 30 7.38 23.75 -12.73
N LYS A 31 8.14 22.67 -12.98
CA LYS A 31 9.13 22.09 -12.06
C LYS A 31 10.55 22.61 -12.31
N ARG A 32 10.68 23.73 -13.02
CA ARG A 32 11.96 24.39 -13.37
C ARG A 32 12.89 23.50 -14.21
N LYS A 33 12.33 22.64 -15.07
CA LYS A 33 13.08 21.90 -16.10
C LYS A 33 12.85 22.54 -17.47
N SER A 34 13.92 23.08 -18.06
CA SER A 34 13.87 23.66 -19.41
C SER A 34 13.80 22.56 -20.46
N MET A 35 12.61 22.32 -21.00
CA MET A 35 12.37 21.41 -22.12
C MET A 35 11.55 22.16 -23.17
N ASP A 36 11.68 21.75 -24.42
CA ASP A 36 10.99 22.35 -25.56
C ASP A 36 10.39 21.29 -26.51
N MET A 37 9.82 21.76 -27.62
CA MET A 37 9.18 20.91 -28.62
C MET A 37 10.15 20.12 -29.51
N THR A 38 11.47 20.29 -29.36
CA THR A 38 12.47 19.53 -30.14
C THR A 38 12.62 18.09 -29.63
N TYR A 39 12.43 17.87 -28.32
CA TYR A 39 12.53 16.56 -27.69
C TYR A 39 11.44 15.59 -28.16
N LEU A 40 11.75 14.30 -28.25
CA LEU A 40 10.74 13.28 -28.49
C LEU A 40 9.82 13.14 -27.27
N LYS A 41 8.54 12.81 -27.50
CA LYS A 41 7.58 12.57 -26.41
C LYS A 41 8.07 11.50 -25.42
N LYS A 42 8.78 10.48 -25.92
CA LYS A 42 9.39 9.44 -25.08
C LYS A 42 10.47 10.00 -24.15
N GLU A 43 11.33 10.88 -24.65
CA GLU A 43 12.40 11.51 -23.85
C GLU A 43 11.81 12.41 -22.77
N LEU A 44 10.77 13.18 -23.11
CA LEU A 44 10.02 13.98 -22.14
C LEU A 44 9.42 13.11 -21.02
N LEU A 45 8.81 11.97 -21.36
CA LEU A 45 8.25 11.04 -20.38
C LEU A 45 9.32 10.36 -19.51
N MET A 46 10.51 10.08 -20.05
CA MET A 46 11.64 9.59 -19.25
C MET A 46 12.06 10.62 -18.22
N LYS A 47 12.13 11.91 -18.59
CA LYS A 47 12.39 13.00 -17.64
C LYS A 47 11.29 13.17 -16.61
N VAL A 48 10.03 12.99 -17.01
CA VAL A 48 8.91 12.92 -16.05
C VAL A 48 9.13 11.77 -15.06
N ALA A 49 9.48 10.57 -15.53
CA ALA A 49 9.68 9.41 -14.66
C ALA A 49 10.84 9.61 -13.66
N GLU A 50 11.93 10.28 -14.06
CA GLU A 50 13.05 10.63 -13.17
C GLU A 50 12.60 11.52 -11.99
N ILE A 51 11.72 12.50 -12.23
CA ILE A 51 11.32 13.47 -11.21
C ILE A 51 9.98 13.14 -10.54
N ALA A 52 9.16 12.30 -11.16
CA ALA A 52 7.82 11.93 -10.70
C ALA A 52 7.78 11.48 -9.23
N PRO A 53 8.74 10.68 -8.72
CA PRO A 53 8.73 10.27 -7.31
C PRO A 53 8.70 11.44 -6.31
N GLN A 54 9.28 12.59 -6.65
CA GLN A 54 9.31 13.78 -5.78
C GLN A 54 7.93 14.47 -5.69
N TYR A 55 7.11 14.30 -6.72
CA TYR A 55 5.80 14.94 -6.90
C TYR A 55 4.64 13.96 -6.76
N ASN A 56 4.92 12.66 -6.66
CA ASN A 56 3.93 11.60 -6.46
C ASN A 56 3.47 11.53 -5.00
N LYS A 57 2.91 12.64 -4.53
CA LYS A 57 2.42 12.81 -3.16
C LYS A 57 0.90 12.66 -3.11
N TYR A 58 0.43 11.98 -2.08
CA TYR A 58 -0.99 11.83 -1.81
C TYR A 58 -1.50 12.99 -0.95
N LEU A 59 -2.70 13.49 -1.27
CA LEU A 59 -3.30 14.65 -0.59
C LEU A 59 -3.48 14.40 0.92
N ILE A 60 -3.96 13.20 1.28
CA ILE A 60 -4.15 12.82 2.69
C ILE A 60 -2.81 12.74 3.41
N ASP A 61 -1.76 12.23 2.76
CA ASP A 61 -0.43 12.08 3.36
C ASP A 61 0.19 13.45 3.67
N GLU A 62 0.09 14.41 2.74
CA GLU A 62 0.58 15.77 2.99
C GLU A 62 -0.26 16.47 4.07
N THR A 63 -1.59 16.28 4.06
CA THR A 63 -2.48 16.85 5.08
C THR A 63 -2.16 16.31 6.48
N ALA A 64 -1.98 15.00 6.61
CA ALA A 64 -1.58 14.36 7.86
C ALA A 64 -0.19 14.84 8.32
N LYS A 65 0.77 14.93 7.39
CA LYS A 65 2.11 15.41 7.67
C LYS A 65 2.14 16.85 8.19
N CYS A 66 1.31 17.75 7.65
CA CYS A 66 1.14 19.12 8.17
C CYS A 66 0.64 19.15 9.62
N ASN A 67 -0.03 18.10 10.08
CA ASN A 67 -0.48 17.93 11.46
C ASN A 67 0.49 17.07 12.31
N GLY A 68 1.70 16.81 11.81
CA GLY A 68 2.69 15.99 12.51
C GLY A 68 2.37 14.49 12.53
N ILE A 69 1.47 14.02 11.66
CA ILE A 69 1.05 12.61 11.60
C ILE A 69 1.72 11.93 10.40
N THR A 70 2.40 10.82 10.66
CA THR A 70 2.95 9.96 9.61
C THR A 70 1.97 8.86 9.25
N ILE A 71 1.64 8.73 7.96
CA ILE A 71 0.77 7.68 7.46
C ILE A 71 1.59 6.45 7.08
N LEU A 72 1.30 5.32 7.73
CA LEU A 72 1.76 4.00 7.30
C LEU A 72 0.78 3.45 6.26
N ARG A 73 1.23 3.19 5.03
CA ARG A 73 0.42 2.57 3.97
C ARG A 73 0.63 1.07 3.94
N LEU A 74 -0.46 0.35 3.71
CA LEU A 74 -0.44 -1.12 3.63
C LEU A 74 -0.13 -1.57 2.20
N PRO A 75 0.54 -2.72 2.03
CA PRO A 75 0.68 -3.35 0.74
C PRO A 75 -0.69 -3.63 0.08
N PRO A 76 -0.81 -3.52 -1.25
CA PRO A 76 -2.06 -3.81 -1.96
C PRO A 76 -2.57 -5.22 -1.66
N TYR A 77 -3.88 -5.37 -1.44
CA TYR A 77 -4.53 -6.66 -1.14
C TYR A 77 -4.16 -7.34 0.19
N HIS A 78 -3.41 -6.66 1.07
CA HIS A 78 -3.04 -7.20 2.39
C HIS A 78 -3.85 -6.59 3.53
N CYS A 79 -5.19 -6.65 3.46
CA CYS A 79 -6.08 -6.15 4.53
C CYS A 79 -5.85 -6.86 5.89
N LYS A 80 -5.27 -8.07 5.88
CA LYS A 80 -4.86 -8.81 7.09
C LYS A 80 -3.80 -8.08 7.92
N LEU A 81 -3.09 -7.12 7.31
CA LEU A 81 -2.12 -6.26 7.98
C LEU A 81 -2.76 -4.98 8.54
N ASN A 82 -4.08 -4.83 8.46
CA ASN A 82 -4.80 -3.68 8.98
C ASN A 82 -5.50 -4.02 10.30
N PRO A 83 -5.05 -3.52 11.46
CA PRO A 83 -5.64 -3.87 12.75
C PRO A 83 -7.10 -3.39 12.89
N ILE A 84 -7.51 -2.35 12.14
CA ILE A 84 -8.90 -1.87 12.17
C ILE A 84 -9.90 -2.91 11.64
N GLU A 85 -9.47 -3.83 10.75
CA GLU A 85 -10.33 -4.90 10.24
C GLU A 85 -10.74 -5.88 11.35
N LEU A 86 -9.81 -6.15 12.28
CA LEU A 86 -10.07 -6.98 13.45
C LEU A 86 -11.02 -6.29 14.43
N VAL A 87 -10.91 -4.96 14.57
CA VAL A 87 -11.83 -4.16 15.38
C VAL A 87 -13.22 -4.15 14.75
N TRP A 88 -13.31 -3.92 13.43
CA TRP A 88 -14.57 -3.94 12.70
C TRP A 88 -15.25 -5.32 12.76
N ALA A 89 -14.49 -6.40 12.70
CA ALA A 89 -15.03 -7.75 12.90
C ALA A 89 -15.66 -7.89 14.28
N GLN A 90 -15.00 -7.43 15.35
CA GLN A 90 -15.55 -7.45 16.71
C GLN A 90 -16.81 -6.61 16.85
N ILE A 91 -16.82 -5.39 16.30
CA ILE A 91 -17.97 -4.49 16.32
C ILE A 91 -19.15 -5.11 15.57
N LYS A 92 -18.93 -5.61 14.35
CA LYS A 92 -19.98 -6.26 13.55
C LYS A 92 -20.57 -7.48 14.26
N ASN A 93 -19.72 -8.30 14.88
CA ASN A 93 -20.18 -9.47 15.64
C ASN A 93 -21.02 -9.05 16.86
N TYR A 94 -20.61 -8.02 17.58
CA TYR A 94 -21.39 -7.49 18.71
C TYR A 94 -22.74 -6.95 18.26
N VAL A 95 -22.76 -6.09 17.23
CA VAL A 95 -24.02 -5.53 16.71
C VAL A 95 -24.90 -6.64 16.16
N GLY A 96 -24.37 -7.57 15.39
CA GLY A 96 -25.11 -8.71 14.84
C GLY A 96 -25.72 -9.61 15.91
N ALA A 97 -25.01 -9.86 17.01
CA ALA A 97 -25.49 -10.69 18.10
C ALA A 97 -26.58 -10.01 18.97
N ASN A 98 -26.58 -8.68 19.05
CA ASN A 98 -27.47 -7.93 19.94
C ASN A 98 -28.59 -7.19 19.20
N ASN A 99 -28.56 -7.15 17.87
CA ASN A 99 -29.59 -6.50 17.07
C ASN A 99 -30.82 -7.40 16.93
N SER A 100 -31.87 -7.07 17.68
CA SER A 100 -33.16 -7.77 17.64
C SER A 100 -34.24 -7.05 16.83
N THR A 101 -34.12 -5.73 16.65
CA THR A 101 -35.17 -4.88 16.06
C THR A 101 -34.92 -4.51 14.61
N PHE A 102 -33.68 -4.61 14.13
CA PHE A 102 -33.23 -4.18 12.80
C PHE A 102 -33.51 -2.70 12.49
N LYS A 103 -33.77 -1.88 13.52
CA LYS A 103 -33.99 -0.44 13.38
C LYS A 103 -32.67 0.31 13.42
N MET A 104 -32.53 1.30 12.55
CA MET A 104 -31.32 2.12 12.46
C MET A 104 -30.99 2.83 13.79
N SER A 105 -31.99 3.27 14.54
CA SER A 105 -31.82 3.89 15.87
C SER A 105 -31.15 2.95 16.87
N ASP A 106 -31.49 1.67 16.83
CA ASP A 106 -30.99 0.67 17.77
C ASP A 106 -29.61 0.18 17.33
N ILE A 107 -29.40 0.00 16.02
CA ILE A 107 -28.07 -0.26 15.44
C ILE A 107 -27.08 0.83 15.83
N LYS A 108 -27.48 2.11 15.78
CA LYS A 108 -26.62 3.23 16.17
C LYS A 108 -26.21 3.15 17.65
N LYS A 109 -27.14 2.81 18.55
CA LYS A 109 -26.85 2.61 19.98
C LYS A 109 -25.87 1.45 20.18
N LEU A 110 -26.17 0.29 19.60
CA LEU A 110 -25.31 -0.90 19.66
C LEU A 110 -23.91 -0.65 19.10
N LEU A 111 -23.79 0.18 18.06
CA LEU A 111 -22.50 0.59 17.51
C LEU A 111 -21.69 1.42 18.52
N HIS A 112 -22.32 2.40 19.17
CA HIS A 112 -21.64 3.18 20.21
C HIS A 112 -21.21 2.30 21.39
N ASP A 113 -22.06 1.38 21.83
CA ASP A 113 -21.75 0.41 22.89
C ASP A 113 -20.58 -0.50 22.47
N ALA A 114 -20.60 -1.01 21.25
CA ALA A 114 -19.52 -1.84 20.70
C ALA A 114 -18.18 -1.10 20.66
N ILE A 115 -18.18 0.15 20.23
CA ILE A 115 -16.97 1.01 20.18
C ILE A 115 -16.44 1.24 21.60
N ALA A 116 -17.31 1.53 22.57
CA ALA A 116 -16.92 1.72 23.97
C ALA A 116 -16.28 0.47 24.60
N LEU A 117 -16.67 -0.73 24.14
CA LEU A 117 -16.05 -1.99 24.55
C LEU A 117 -14.64 -2.19 23.98
N ILE A 118 -14.27 -1.50 22.90
CA ILE A 118 -12.92 -1.52 22.33
C ILE A 118 -12.00 -0.60 23.12
N GLY A 119 -11.66 -1.02 24.34
CA GLY A 119 -10.66 -0.35 25.15
C GLY A 119 -9.23 -0.60 24.65
N ALA A 120 -8.26 0.09 25.26
CA ALA A 120 -6.84 0.04 24.91
C ALA A 120 -6.27 -1.39 24.82
N ASN A 121 -6.68 -2.29 25.74
CA ASN A 121 -6.22 -3.69 25.73
C ASN A 121 -6.71 -4.46 24.49
N ARG A 122 -7.98 -4.28 24.08
CA ARG A 122 -8.50 -4.94 22.88
C ARG A 122 -7.83 -4.41 21.62
N TRP A 123 -7.62 -3.09 21.56
CA TRP A 123 -6.87 -2.47 20.47
C TRP A 123 -5.45 -3.03 20.38
N LYS A 124 -4.72 -3.07 21.50
CA LYS A 124 -3.37 -3.65 21.57
C LYS A 124 -3.33 -5.08 21.05
N LYS A 125 -4.28 -5.94 21.46
CA LYS A 125 -4.37 -7.32 20.96
C LYS A 125 -4.57 -7.41 19.44
N CYS A 126 -5.29 -6.45 18.84
CA CYS A 126 -5.44 -6.38 17.38
C CYS A 126 -4.12 -6.01 16.70
N CYS A 127 -3.39 -5.03 17.24
CA CYS A 127 -2.05 -4.68 16.77
C CYS A 127 -1.08 -5.86 16.90
N ASP A 128 -1.03 -6.52 18.07
CA ASP A 128 -0.18 -7.69 18.33
C ASP A 128 -0.51 -8.85 17.36
N HIS A 129 -1.79 -9.02 16.98
CA HIS A 129 -2.17 -10.00 15.96
C HIS A 129 -1.57 -9.66 14.59
N VAL A 130 -1.69 -8.41 14.16
CA VAL A 130 -1.15 -7.95 12.88
C VAL A 130 0.37 -8.10 12.84
N ILE A 131 1.08 -7.72 13.90
CA ILE A 131 2.54 -7.88 14.01
C ILE A 131 2.93 -9.35 13.87
N ARG A 132 2.20 -10.27 14.53
CA ARG A 132 2.46 -11.72 14.34
C ARG A 132 2.25 -12.17 12.91
N LYS A 133 1.23 -11.65 12.22
CA LYS A 133 0.98 -11.97 10.81
C LYS A 133 2.09 -11.46 9.91
N GLU A 134 2.57 -10.25 10.16
CA GLU A 134 3.73 -9.66 9.47
C GLU A 134 4.99 -10.51 9.69
N ASN A 135 5.32 -10.85 10.94
CA ASN A 135 6.46 -11.72 11.24
C ASN A 135 6.35 -13.11 10.58
N THR A 136 5.13 -13.64 10.45
CA THR A 136 4.92 -14.90 9.73
C THR A 136 5.26 -14.76 8.24
N MET A 137 4.93 -13.61 7.64
CA MET A 137 5.24 -13.35 6.22
C MET A 137 6.77 -13.22 6.03
N TRP A 138 7.46 -12.50 6.91
CA TRP A 138 8.92 -12.38 6.87
C TRP A 138 9.62 -13.73 6.98
N ASN A 139 9.24 -14.55 7.97
CA ASN A 139 9.84 -15.88 8.14
C ASN A 139 9.65 -16.78 6.91
N LEU A 140 8.52 -16.66 6.19
CA LEU A 140 8.28 -17.42 4.97
C LEU A 140 9.17 -16.94 3.82
N ASP A 141 9.38 -15.63 3.70
CA ASP A 141 10.26 -15.02 2.71
C ASP A 141 11.72 -15.49 2.91
N ASP A 142 12.22 -15.44 4.15
CA ASP A 142 13.56 -15.93 4.52
C ASP A 142 13.76 -17.41 4.14
N ILE A 143 12.74 -18.25 4.38
CA ILE A 143 12.78 -19.69 4.04
C ILE A 143 12.80 -19.88 2.52
N MET A 144 12.02 -19.11 1.78
CA MET A 144 11.98 -19.18 0.31
C MET A 144 13.33 -18.78 -0.29
N GLU A 145 13.94 -17.71 0.20
CA GLU A 145 15.27 -17.26 -0.25
C GLU A 145 16.33 -18.34 0.00
N LEU A 146 16.33 -18.96 1.18
CA LEU A 146 17.24 -20.08 1.51
C LEU A 146 17.01 -21.29 0.60
N ALA A 147 15.76 -21.62 0.28
CA ALA A 147 15.43 -22.74 -0.60
C ALA A 147 15.89 -22.49 -2.04
N GLU A 148 15.72 -21.27 -2.55
CA GLU A 148 16.21 -20.88 -3.88
C GLU A 148 17.73 -20.96 -3.96
N GLN A 149 18.45 -20.43 -2.96
CA GLN A 149 19.90 -20.50 -2.88
C GLN A 149 20.42 -21.95 -2.86
N ASN A 150 19.75 -22.84 -2.12
CA ASN A 150 20.13 -24.25 -2.02
C ASN A 150 19.81 -25.08 -3.28
N SER A 151 18.94 -24.60 -4.17
CA SER A 151 18.55 -25.31 -5.39
C SER A 151 19.57 -25.22 -6.55
N PHE A 152 20.56 -24.34 -6.45
CA PHE A 152 21.59 -24.11 -7.48
C PHE A 152 22.85 -25.00 -7.34
N ILE A 153 22.73 -26.26 -6.92
CA ILE A 153 23.85 -27.21 -7.01
C ILE A 153 23.87 -27.81 -8.43
N ILE A 154 24.62 -27.19 -9.35
CA ILE A 154 24.95 -27.80 -10.63
C ILE A 154 26.17 -28.70 -10.42
N ASN A 155 25.98 -30.03 -10.42
CA ASN A 155 27.10 -30.97 -10.45
C ASN A 155 27.72 -30.98 -11.86
N VAL A 156 28.77 -30.20 -12.06
CA VAL A 156 29.55 -30.11 -13.32
C VAL A 156 30.60 -31.24 -13.42
N THR A 157 30.26 -32.44 -12.94
CA THR A 157 31.14 -33.62 -13.08
C THR A 157 30.34 -34.79 -13.66
N GLY A 158 29.85 -34.58 -14.88
CA GLY A 158 29.65 -35.69 -15.81
C GLY A 158 30.83 -35.64 -16.78
N GLU A 159 31.85 -36.45 -16.54
CA GLU A 159 32.90 -36.72 -17.53
C GLU A 159 32.21 -37.26 -18.80
N SER A 160 32.12 -36.44 -19.86
CA SER A 160 31.74 -36.97 -21.17
C SER A 160 33.00 -37.62 -21.77
N SER A 161 33.10 -38.93 -21.58
CA SER A 161 34.06 -39.76 -22.30
C SER A 161 33.62 -39.83 -23.76
N ASP A 162 34.11 -38.91 -24.58
CA ASP A 162 34.13 -39.10 -26.04
C ASP A 162 35.28 -40.06 -26.37
N THR A 163 34.93 -41.25 -26.87
CA THR A 163 35.88 -42.18 -27.50
C THR A 163 35.53 -42.30 -28.97
N ASP A 164 36.53 -41.99 -29.81
CA ASP A 164 36.58 -42.07 -31.27
C ASP A 164 36.23 -43.45 -31.85
#